data_AF-A0A7W2YKE3-F1
#
_entry.id   AF-A0A7W2YKE3-F1
#
_cell.length_a   1.000
_cell.length_b   1.000
_cell.length_c   1.000
_cell.angle_alpha   90.00
_cell.angle_beta   90.00
_cell.angle_gamma   90.00
#
_symmetry.space_group_name_H-M   'P 1'
#
loop_
_entity.id
_entity.type
_entity.pdbx_description
1 polymer ?
#
loop_
_entity_poly.entity_id
_entity_poly.type
_entity_poly.pdbx_seq_one_letter_code
_entity_poly.pdbx_strand_id
1 'polypeptide(L)'
;MKKQARLNSELEKEICSQIVLLASRSKNGKVTWAKLAEMSGFTRQALSANQVISNAYSEINGTQKEVVTAEKRIENLEAQLIKRKGECERLKSILKEYDKKYARWLYNATNANLSIDELNARIPESIKTAGRKKSR
;
A
#
# COMPACT_ATOMS: atom_id res chain seq x y z
N MET A 1 -24.68 36.44 -32.41
CA MET A 1 -23.36 35.90 -32.80
C MET A 1 -22.35 36.22 -31.70
N LYS A 2 -21.95 35.24 -30.87
CA LYS A 2 -20.93 35.47 -29.84
C LYS A 2 -19.57 35.56 -30.55
N LYS A 3 -18.92 36.73 -30.49
CA LYS A 3 -17.53 36.91 -30.97
C LYS A 3 -16.67 35.80 -30.35
N GLN A 4 -16.12 34.92 -31.18
CA GLN A 4 -15.06 34.03 -30.73
C GLN A 4 -13.89 34.94 -30.33
N ALA A 5 -13.72 35.16 -29.02
CA ALA A 5 -12.54 35.81 -28.50
C ALA A 5 -11.35 34.97 -28.94
N ARG A 6 -10.42 35.54 -29.70
CA ARG A 6 -9.16 34.86 -29.97
C ARG A 6 -8.40 34.83 -28.65
N LEU A 7 -7.83 33.67 -28.32
CA LEU A 7 -6.89 33.56 -27.21
C LEU A 7 -5.75 34.56 -27.46
N ASN A 8 -5.58 35.50 -26.53
CA ASN A 8 -4.46 36.42 -26.52
C ASN A 8 -3.47 35.98 -25.42
N SER A 9 -2.27 36.55 -25.42
CA SER A 9 -1.23 36.16 -24.45
C SER A 9 -1.62 36.41 -22.98
N GLU A 10 -2.50 37.38 -22.70
CA GLU A 10 -2.98 37.66 -21.34
C GLU A 10 -3.98 36.61 -20.84
N LEU A 11 -4.95 36.24 -21.68
CA LEU A 11 -5.94 35.20 -21.42
C LEU A 11 -5.27 33.83 -21.28
N GLU A 12 -4.21 33.55 -22.04
CA GLU A 12 -3.42 32.33 -21.89
C GLU A 12 -2.81 32.23 -20.49
N LYS A 13 -2.22 33.31 -19.98
CA LYS A 13 -1.66 33.36 -18.62
C LYS A 13 -2.74 33.22 -17.56
N GLU A 14 -3.89 33.85 -17.78
CA GLU A 14 -5.04 33.74 -16.88
C GLU A 14 -5.59 32.31 -16.84
N ILE A 15 -5.74 31.65 -17.99
CA ILE A 15 -6.19 30.26 -18.03
C ILE A 15 -5.16 29.33 -17.39
N CYS A 16 -3.86 29.58 -17.58
CA CYS A 16 -2.81 28.81 -16.91
C CYS A 16 -2.88 28.97 -15.38
N SER A 17 -3.14 30.17 -14.86
CA SER A 17 -3.33 30.38 -13.42
C SER A 17 -4.59 29.69 -12.90
N GLN A 18 -5.66 29.66 -13.69
CA GLN A 18 -6.88 28.91 -13.38
C GLN A 18 -6.63 27.39 -13.31
N ILE A 19 -5.76 26.82 -14.16
CA ILE A 19 -5.36 25.41 -14.07
C ILE A 19 -4.70 25.13 -12.72
N VAL A 20 -3.75 25.96 -12.30
CA VAL A 20 -3.05 25.80 -11.00
C VAL A 20 -4.03 25.90 -9.83
N LEU A 21 -4.97 26.84 -9.89
CA LEU A 21 -5.97 27.04 -8.85
C LEU A 21 -6.97 25.88 -8.77
N LEU A 22 -7.39 25.34 -9.92
CA LEU A 22 -8.27 24.17 -9.98
C LEU A 22 -7.58 22.91 -9.45
N ALA A 23 -6.30 22.72 -9.76
CA ALA A 23 -5.51 21.61 -9.25
C ALA A 23 -5.39 21.67 -7.72
N SER A 24 -5.07 22.86 -7.20
CA SER A 24 -4.95 23.11 -5.75
C SER A 24 -6.26 22.88 -4.98
N ARG A 25 -7.41 23.07 -5.64
CA ARG A 25 -8.74 22.90 -5.04
C ARG A 25 -9.35 21.52 -5.27
N SER A 26 -8.77 20.67 -6.10
CA SER A 26 -9.35 19.36 -6.41
C SER A 26 -8.87 18.30 -5.43
N LYS A 27 -9.78 17.41 -5.01
CA LYS A 27 -9.48 16.33 -4.06
C LYS A 27 -8.39 15.36 -4.57
N ASN A 28 -8.22 15.27 -5.88
CA ASN A 28 -7.30 14.37 -6.54
C ASN A 28 -6.10 15.08 -7.18
N GLY A 29 -5.98 16.40 -6.99
CA GLY A 29 -4.92 17.20 -7.60
C GLY A 29 -5.03 17.39 -9.13
N LYS A 30 -6.03 16.76 -9.76
CA LYS A 30 -6.19 16.78 -11.22
C LYS A 30 -7.20 17.81 -11.66
N VAL A 31 -6.99 18.35 -12.86
CA VAL A 31 -7.88 19.28 -13.55
C VAL A 31 -8.53 18.56 -14.72
N THR A 32 -9.85 18.71 -14.89
CA THR A 32 -10.57 18.19 -16.06
C THR A 32 -10.81 19.31 -17.07
N TRP A 33 -10.70 18.99 -18.35
CA TRP A 33 -11.00 19.93 -19.43
C TRP A 33 -12.41 20.52 -19.36
N ALA A 34 -13.38 19.75 -18.88
CA ALA A 34 -14.76 20.21 -18.70
C ALA A 34 -14.83 21.38 -17.71
N LYS A 35 -14.15 21.26 -16.57
CA LYS A 35 -14.15 22.28 -15.52
C LYS A 35 -13.36 23.53 -15.91
N LEU A 36 -12.29 23.34 -16.68
CA LEU A 36 -11.53 24.45 -17.25
C LEU A 36 -12.33 25.21 -18.33
N ALA A 37 -13.07 24.50 -19.18
CA ALA A 37 -13.95 25.09 -20.18
C ALA A 37 -15.11 25.90 -19.54
N GLU A 38 -15.69 25.37 -18.46
CA GLU A 38 -16.73 26.06 -17.69
C GLU A 38 -16.23 27.37 -17.08
N MET A 39 -15.04 27.37 -16.47
CA MET A 39 -14.47 28.57 -15.83
C MET A 39 -13.95 29.61 -16.84
N SER A 40 -13.33 29.17 -17.92
CA SER A 40 -12.72 30.07 -18.91
C SER A 40 -13.71 30.57 -19.97
N GLY A 41 -14.87 29.92 -20.11
CA GLY A 41 -15.86 30.23 -21.14
C GLY A 41 -15.47 29.82 -22.56
N PHE A 42 -14.34 29.12 -22.73
CA PHE A 42 -13.86 28.59 -24.00
C PHE A 42 -14.22 27.12 -24.19
N THR A 43 -14.32 26.68 -25.45
CA THR A 43 -14.52 25.26 -25.73
C THR A 43 -13.27 24.47 -25.39
N ARG A 44 -13.44 23.21 -24.99
CA ARG A 44 -12.32 22.28 -24.76
C ARG A 44 -11.35 22.24 -25.95
N GLN A 45 -11.87 22.25 -27.18
CA GLN A 45 -11.07 22.20 -28.41
C GLN A 45 -10.19 23.44 -28.55
N ALA A 46 -10.71 24.63 -28.24
CA ALA A 46 -9.93 25.87 -28.29
C ALA A 46 -8.82 25.87 -27.23
N LEU A 47 -9.10 25.36 -26.03
CA LEU A 47 -8.13 25.25 -24.95
C LEU A 47 -7.04 24.21 -25.24
N SER A 48 -7.40 23.02 -25.74
CA SER A 48 -6.46 21.94 -26.04
C SER A 48 -5.60 22.22 -27.27
N ALA A 49 -6.12 22.99 -28.24
CA ALA A 49 -5.38 23.39 -29.42
C ALA A 49 -4.31 24.45 -29.12
N ASN A 50 -4.43 25.18 -28.01
CA ASN A 50 -3.41 26.12 -27.57
C ASN A 50 -2.27 25.39 -26.85
N GLN A 51 -1.08 25.45 -27.42
CA GLN A 51 0.07 24.69 -26.92
C GLN A 51 0.47 25.09 -25.49
N VAL A 52 0.38 26.38 -25.15
CA VAL A 52 0.76 26.88 -23.81
C VAL A 52 -0.18 26.30 -22.76
N ILE A 53 -1.48 26.40 -23.00
CA ILE A 53 -2.52 25.88 -22.10
C ILE A 53 -2.44 24.35 -21.99
N SER A 54 -2.24 23.66 -23.13
CA SER A 54 -2.11 22.21 -23.18
C SER A 54 -0.89 21.70 -22.42
N ASN A 55 0.25 22.38 -22.53
CA ASN A 55 1.45 22.06 -21.79
C ASN A 55 1.24 22.23 -20.28
N ALA A 56 0.69 23.38 -19.84
CA ALA A 56 0.40 23.63 -18.43
C ALA A 56 -0.58 22.61 -17.84
N TYR A 57 -1.63 22.24 -18.61
CA TYR A 57 -2.59 21.20 -18.23
C TYR A 57 -1.90 19.83 -18.05
N SER A 58 -1.01 19.47 -18.98
CA SER A 58 -0.33 18.18 -18.98
C SER A 58 0.72 18.09 -17.87
N GLU A 59 1.44 19.19 -17.60
CA GLU A 59 2.41 19.28 -16.51
C GLU A 59 1.74 19.11 -15.15
N ILE A 60 0.64 19.81 -14.90
CA ILE A 60 -0.12 19.72 -13.65
C ILE A 60 -0.71 18.31 -13.46
N ASN A 61 -1.32 17.73 -14.48
CA ASN A 61 -1.94 16.41 -14.38
C ASN A 61 -0.93 15.25 -14.45
N GLY A 62 0.26 15.47 -15.00
CA GLY A 62 1.34 14.48 -15.10
C GLY A 62 2.24 14.43 -13.87
N THR A 63 2.45 15.57 -13.21
CA THR A 63 3.25 15.63 -11.96
C THR A 63 2.46 15.17 -10.74
N GLN A 64 1.14 15.40 -10.70
CA GLN A 64 0.30 15.00 -9.58
C GLN A 64 -0.16 13.55 -9.73
N LYS A 65 0.61 12.62 -9.14
CA LYS A 65 0.22 11.21 -8.91
C LYS A 65 -1.20 11.17 -8.35
N GLU A 66 -1.99 10.19 -8.78
CA GLU A 66 -3.32 9.92 -8.20
C GLU A 66 -3.23 9.97 -6.67
N VAL A 67 -3.85 10.99 -6.09
CA VAL A 67 -3.93 11.11 -4.64
C VAL A 67 -4.74 9.92 -4.17
N VAL A 68 -4.08 8.94 -3.56
CA VAL A 68 -4.77 7.91 -2.75
C VAL A 68 -5.49 8.70 -1.68
N THR A 69 -6.82 8.78 -1.80
CA THR A 69 -7.62 9.60 -0.91
C THR A 69 -7.39 9.14 0.53
N ALA A 70 -7.48 10.07 1.48
CA ALA A 70 -7.26 9.75 2.89
C ALA A 70 -8.17 8.60 3.34
N GLU A 71 -9.39 8.53 2.80
CA GLU A 71 -10.35 7.45 3.06
C GLU A 71 -9.84 6.08 2.61
N LYS A 72 -9.32 5.96 1.38
CA LYS A 72 -8.72 4.69 0.89
C LYS A 72 -7.51 4.26 1.70
N ARG A 73 -6.75 5.23 2.20
CA ARG A 73 -5.58 4.97 3.05
C ARG A 73 -6.01 4.48 4.43
N ILE A 74 -7.06 5.07 5.01
CA ILE A 74 -7.66 4.64 6.28
C ILE A 74 -8.22 3.23 6.15
N GLU A 75 -9.04 2.94 5.14
CA GLU A 75 -9.61 1.61 4.90
C GLU A 75 -8.52 0.52 4.81
N ASN A 76 -7.43 0.80 4.07
CA ASN A 76 -6.32 -0.14 3.95
C ASN A 76 -5.59 -0.34 5.29
N LEU A 77 -5.36 0.74 6.04
CA LEU A 77 -4.75 0.65 7.37
C LEU A 77 -5.62 -0.12 8.37
N GLU A 78 -6.94 0.10 8.35
CA GLU A 78 -7.90 -0.63 9.18
C GLU A 78 -7.90 -2.12 8.85
N ALA A 79 -7.93 -2.48 7.56
CA ALA A 79 -7.86 -3.87 7.12
C ALA A 79 -6.55 -4.55 7.58
N GLN A 80 -5.42 -3.86 7.48
CA GLN A 80 -4.13 -4.36 7.98
C GLN A 80 -4.15 -4.53 9.50
N LEU A 81 -4.72 -3.59 10.23
CA LEU A 81 -4.81 -3.61 11.68
C LEU A 81 -5.65 -4.80 12.16
N ILE A 82 -6.81 -5.05 11.54
CA ILE A 82 -7.66 -6.21 11.83
C ILE A 82 -6.89 -7.51 11.60
N LYS A 83 -6.20 -7.65 10.44
CA LYS A 83 -5.41 -8.84 10.11
C LYS A 83 -4.31 -9.10 11.15
N ARG A 84 -3.58 -8.05 11.55
CA ARG A 84 -2.50 -8.17 12.54
C ARG A 84 -3.03 -8.49 13.94
N LYS A 85 -4.16 -7.93 14.36
CA LYS A 85 -4.82 -8.32 15.62
C LYS A 85 -5.18 -9.79 15.64
N GLY A 86 -5.81 -10.31 14.58
CA GLY A 86 -6.15 -11.73 14.48
C GLY A 86 -4.93 -12.65 14.51
N GLU A 87 -3.83 -12.24 13.87
CA GLU A 87 -2.57 -12.98 13.92
C GLU A 87 -1.96 -13.01 15.33
N CYS A 88 -1.98 -11.88 16.04
CA CYS A 88 -1.54 -11.79 17.43
C CYS A 88 -2.36 -12.70 18.36
N GLU A 89 -3.69 -12.73 18.20
CA GLU A 89 -4.57 -13.60 18.99
C GLU A 89 -4.29 -15.08 18.72
N ARG A 90 -4.14 -15.45 17.44
CA ARG A 90 -3.78 -16.81 17.04
C ARG A 90 -2.45 -17.23 17.66
N LEU A 91 -1.42 -16.38 17.57
CA LEU A 91 -0.09 -16.68 18.14
C LEU A 91 -0.14 -16.81 19.67
N LYS A 92 -0.91 -15.95 20.36
CA LYS A 92 -1.13 -16.08 21.81
C LYS A 92 -1.80 -17.40 22.19
N SER A 93 -2.78 -17.84 21.40
CA SER A 93 -3.45 -19.13 21.62
C SER A 93 -2.48 -20.30 21.45
N ILE A 94 -1.68 -20.26 20.38
CA ILE A 94 -0.66 -21.27 20.08
C ILE A 94 0.37 -21.33 21.22
N LEU A 95 0.84 -20.18 21.70
CA LEU A 95 1.82 -20.11 22.79
C LEU A 95 1.27 -20.79 24.06
N LYS A 96 0.03 -20.49 24.45
CA LYS A 96 -0.65 -21.16 25.58
C LYS A 96 -0.78 -22.67 25.38
N GLU A 97 -1.01 -23.12 24.16
CA GLU A 97 -1.07 -24.55 23.85
C GLU A 97 0.30 -25.22 24.00
N TYR A 98 1.36 -24.57 23.51
CA TYR A 98 2.73 -25.05 23.68
C TYR A 98 3.17 -25.07 25.14
N ASP A 99 2.81 -24.07 25.95
CA ASP A 99 3.08 -24.08 27.39
C ASP A 99 2.46 -25.31 28.08
N LYS A 100 1.19 -25.63 27.74
CA LYS A 100 0.52 -26.82 28.26
C LYS A 100 1.20 -28.12 27.80
N LYS A 101 1.60 -28.19 26.53
CA LYS A 101 2.33 -29.35 25.99
C LYS A 101 3.68 -29.50 26.67
N TYR A 102 4.40 -28.41 26.86
CA TYR A 102 5.69 -28.39 27.55
C TYR A 102 5.57 -28.87 28.99
N ALA A 103 4.58 -28.37 29.75
CA ALA A 103 4.33 -28.83 31.11
C ALA A 103 4.06 -30.34 31.19
N ARG A 104 3.25 -30.89 30.28
CA ARG A 104 2.98 -32.34 30.19
C ARG A 104 4.23 -33.12 29.81
N TRP A 105 4.98 -32.64 28.84
CA TRP A 105 6.22 -33.25 28.38
C TRP A 105 7.26 -33.31 29.50
N LEU A 106 7.45 -32.22 30.23
CA LEU A 106 8.36 -32.14 31.36
C LEU A 106 7.93 -33.08 32.49
N TYR A 107 6.64 -33.07 32.85
CA TYR A 107 6.10 -34.00 33.86
C TYR A 107 6.38 -35.47 33.51
N ASN A 108 6.13 -35.86 32.26
CA ASN A 108 6.38 -37.22 31.78
C ASN A 108 7.86 -37.58 31.80
N ALA A 109 8.74 -36.63 31.43
CA ALA A 109 10.17 -36.86 31.45
C ALA A 109 10.72 -37.01 32.87
N THR A 110 10.28 -36.16 33.81
CA THR A 110 10.66 -36.26 35.22
C THR A 110 10.21 -37.61 35.82
N ASN A 111 9.00 -38.07 35.50
CA ASN A 111 8.52 -39.38 35.94
C ASN A 111 9.31 -40.56 35.33
N ALA A 112 9.92 -40.35 34.17
CA ALA A 112 10.83 -41.31 33.54
C ALA A 112 12.29 -41.16 34.03
N ASN A 113 12.55 -40.31 35.03
CA ASN A 113 13.88 -39.95 35.54
C ASN A 113 14.83 -39.43 34.45
N LEU A 114 14.30 -38.79 33.41
CA LEU A 114 15.10 -38.15 32.36
C LEU A 114 15.37 -36.69 32.72
N SER A 115 16.64 -36.27 32.60
CA SER A 115 17.04 -34.88 32.73
C SER A 115 16.71 -34.06 31.47
N ILE A 116 16.62 -32.74 31.62
CA ILE A 116 16.41 -31.82 30.49
C ILE A 116 17.55 -31.93 29.46
N ASP A 117 18.77 -32.15 29.91
CA ASP A 117 19.93 -32.30 29.03
C ASP A 117 19.86 -33.58 28.19
N GLU A 118 19.39 -34.69 28.77
CA GLU A 118 19.16 -35.94 28.04
C GLU A 118 18.03 -35.83 27.03
N LEU A 119 16.98 -35.06 27.35
CA LEU A 119 15.89 -34.76 26.43
C LEU A 119 16.32 -33.88 25.25
N ASN A 120 17.23 -32.94 25.50
CA ASN A 120 17.79 -32.05 24.47
C ASN A 120 18.97 -32.69 23.71
N ALA A 121 19.45 -33.85 24.18
CA ALA A 121 20.50 -34.57 23.49
C ALA A 121 20.06 -34.93 22.07
N ARG A 122 21.00 -34.90 21.13
CA ARG A 122 20.72 -35.36 19.77
C ARG A 122 20.25 -36.81 19.83
N ILE A 123 19.15 -37.10 19.15
CA ILE A 123 18.65 -38.46 19.00
C ILE A 123 19.81 -39.31 18.45
N PRO A 124 20.18 -40.40 19.12
CA PRO A 124 21.26 -41.27 18.66
C PRO A 124 21.00 -41.71 17.22
N GLU A 125 22.06 -41.77 16.41
CA GLU A 125 21.92 -42.25 15.05
C GLU A 125 21.37 -43.68 15.06
N SER A 126 20.30 -43.92 14.30
CA SER A 126 19.77 -45.27 14.19
C SER A 126 20.81 -46.21 13.57
N ILE A 127 20.72 -47.50 13.90
CA ILE A 127 21.58 -48.55 13.33
C ILE A 127 21.63 -48.48 11.79
N LYS A 128 20.50 -48.14 11.15
CA LYS A 128 20.40 -47.98 9.69
C LYS A 128 21.17 -46.77 9.16
N THR A 129 21.18 -45.67 9.92
CA THR A 129 21.88 -44.43 9.55
C THR A 129 23.38 -44.57 9.72
N ALA A 130 23.82 -45.20 10.82
CA ALA A 130 25.23 -45.52 11.07
C ALA A 130 25.79 -46.51 10.02
N GLY A 131 25.00 -47.51 9.61
CA GLY A 131 25.37 -48.48 8.57
C GLY A 131 25.65 -47.85 7.20
N ARG A 132 24.86 -46.85 6.79
CA ARG A 132 25.05 -46.13 5.51
C ARG A 132 26.29 -45.24 5.47
N LYS A 133 26.80 -44.79 6.62
CA LYS A 133 28.06 -44.03 6.71
C LYS A 133 29.29 -44.94 6.63
N LYS A 134 29.20 -46.18 7.15
CA LYS A 134 30.29 -47.17 7.08
C LYS A 134 30.50 -47.78 5.69
N SER A 135 29.47 -47.74 4.83
CA SER A 135 29.54 -48.28 3.46
C SER A 135 30.00 -47.27 2.40
N ARG A 136 30.43 -46.07 2.82
CA ARG A 136 31.04 -45.02 2.01
C ARG A 136 32.48 -44.84 2.46
#